data_AF-A0A1Q5XKY4-F1
#
_entry.id   AF-A0A1Q5XKY4-F1
#
_cell.length_a   1.000
_cell.length_b   1.000
_cell.length_c   1.000
_cell.angle_alpha   90.00
_cell.angle_beta   90.00
_cell.angle_gamma   90.00
#
_symmetry.space_group_name_H-M   'P 1'
#
loop_
_entity.id
_entity.type
_entity.pdbx_description
1 polymer ?
#
loop_
_entity_poly.entity_id
_entity_poly.type
_entity_poly.pdbx_seq_one_letter_code
_entity_poly.pdbx_strand_id
1 'polypeptide(L)' 'MLIQEGFILFMDDGGKLIFRDIFDEKKMYKEIVRGFSPTAVPSDAITNAELNDKELMIEYYEGTEFLEKKEYFTLE' A
#
# COMPACT_ATOMS: atom_id res chain seq x y z
N MET A 1 -4.99 -4.33 -5.23
CA MET A 1 -5.79 -4.33 -3.98
C MET A 1 -5.48 -5.61 -3.23
N LEU A 2 -5.04 -5.50 -1.98
CA LEU A 2 -4.80 -6.66 -1.12
C LEU A 2 -5.82 -6.69 0.02
N ILE A 3 -6.35 -7.87 0.31
CA ILE A 3 -7.26 -8.12 1.43
C ILE A 3 -6.71 -9.34 2.18
N GLN A 4 -6.31 -9.15 3.44
CA GLN A 4 -5.75 -10.21 4.27
C GLN A 4 -6.16 -9.98 5.72
N GLU A 5 -6.67 -11.03 6.39
CA GLU A 5 -6.95 -11.06 7.84
C GLU A 5 -7.81 -9.88 8.39
N GLY A 6 -8.74 -9.36 7.59
CA GLY A 6 -9.57 -8.22 8.02
C GLY A 6 -8.92 -6.85 7.78
N PHE A 7 -7.81 -6.80 7.07
CA PHE A 7 -7.17 -5.57 6.62
C PHE A 7 -7.30 -5.41 5.11
N ILE A 8 -7.33 -4.17 4.65
CA ILE A 8 -7.32 -3.81 3.24
C ILE A 8 -6.20 -2.81 2.95
N LEU A 9 -5.51 -3.04 1.82
CA LEU A 9 -4.57 -2.13 1.20
C LEU A 9 -5.10 -1.68 -0.17
N PHE A 10 -5.32 -0.38 -0.33
CA PHE A 10 -5.83 0.21 -1.56
C PHE A 10 -5.23 1.59 -1.83
N MET A 11 -5.25 2.01 -3.09
CA MET A 11 -4.84 3.35 -3.46
C MET A 11 -6.07 4.26 -3.54
N ASP A 12 -6.01 5.43 -2.92
CA ASP A 12 -7.07 6.43 -3.00
C ASP A 12 -6.98 7.26 -4.29
N ASP A 13 -7.99 8.11 -4.51
CA ASP A 13 -8.06 8.99 -5.69
C ASP A 13 -6.93 10.05 -5.72
N GLY A 14 -6.26 10.28 -4.59
CA GLY A 14 -5.11 11.17 -4.46
C GLY A 14 -3.77 10.50 -4.75
N GLY A 15 -3.75 9.21 -5.10
CA GLY A 15 -2.54 8.43 -5.33
C GLY A 15 -1.82 8.01 -4.03
N LYS A 16 -2.51 8.06 -2.89
CA LYS A 16 -1.98 7.62 -1.60
C LYS A 16 -2.32 6.16 -1.38
N LEU A 17 -1.38 5.40 -0.82
CA LEU A 17 -1.62 4.01 -0.47
C LEU A 17 -2.12 3.94 0.98
N ILE A 18 -3.32 3.41 1.17
CA ILE A 18 -4.03 3.36 2.45
C ILE A 18 -4.10 1.93 2.95
N PHE A 19 -3.66 1.71 4.19
CA PHE A 19 -3.79 0.45 4.91
C PHE A 19 -4.70 0.62 6.14
N ARG A 20 -5.82 -0.12 6.17
CA ARG A 20 -6.85 0.03 7.22
C ARG A 20 -7.55 -1.29 7.56
N ASP A 21 -8.24 -1.30 8.70
CA ASP A 21 -9.18 -2.35 9.08
C ASP A 21 -10.43 -2.31 8.18
N ILE A 22 -10.93 -3.46 7.75
CA ILE A 22 -12.17 -3.54 6.94
C ILE A 22 -13.43 -3.45 7.78
N PHE A 23 -13.36 -3.81 9.06
CA PHE A 23 -14.51 -3.82 9.97
C PHE A 23 -14.64 -2.52 10.75
N ASP A 24 -13.55 -1.78 10.92
CA ASP A 24 -13.54 -0.45 11.52
C ASP A 24 -12.83 0.56 10.61
N GLU A 25 -13.60 1.21 9.74
CA GLU A 25 -13.08 2.22 8.81
C GLU A 25 -12.41 3.42 9.49
N LYS A 26 -12.67 3.64 10.79
CA LYS A 26 -12.00 4.69 11.57
C LYS A 26 -10.61 4.27 12.04
N LYS A 27 -10.31 2.97 12.04
CA LYS A 27 -9.01 2.42 12.41
C LYS A 27 -8.09 2.36 11.19
N MET A 28 -7.59 3.53 10.82
CA MET A 28 -6.51 3.66 9.83
C MET A 28 -5.18 3.32 10.49
N TYR A 29 -4.51 2.28 10.00
CA TYR A 29 -3.21 1.88 10.52
C TYR A 29 -2.08 2.66 9.85
N LYS A 30 -2.18 2.94 8.54
CA LYS A 30 -1.14 3.67 7.82
C LYS A 30 -1.62 4.36 6.56
N GLU A 31 -1.14 5.58 6.35
CA GLU A 31 -1.14 6.29 5.06
C GLU A 31 0.31 6.33 4.54
N ILE A 32 0.52 5.86 3.32
CA ILE A 32 1.83 5.79 2.68
C ILE A 32 1.82 6.69 1.45
N VAL A 33 2.58 7.78 1.53
CA VAL A 33 2.79 8.73 0.44
C VAL A 33 4.21 8.57 -0.08
N ARG A 34 4.33 8.18 -1.35
CA ARG A 34 5.58 7.99 -2.09
C ARG A 34 5.43 8.50 -3.51
N GLY A 35 6.54 8.62 -4.24
CA GLY A 35 6.53 8.95 -5.66
C GLY A 35 6.13 7.74 -6.53
N PHE A 36 5.00 7.10 -6.26
CA PHE A 36 4.54 5.93 -7.02
C PHE A 36 4.54 6.20 -8.53
N SER A 37 4.95 5.21 -9.32
CA SER A 37 5.02 5.34 -10.77
C SER A 37 3.65 5.65 -11.37
N PRO A 38 3.58 6.54 -12.38
CA PRO A 38 2.33 6.87 -13.04
C PRO A 38 1.90 5.74 -13.99
N THR A 39 1.04 4.85 -13.52
CA THR A 39 0.44 3.75 -14.29
C THR A 39 -0.95 4.13 -14.81
N ALA A 40 -1.47 3.35 -15.78
CA ALA A 40 -2.83 3.57 -16.30
C ALA A 40 -3.91 3.37 -15.22
N VAL A 41 -3.70 2.40 -14.33
CA VAL A 41 -4.46 2.23 -13.08
C VAL A 41 -3.49 2.47 -11.92
N PRO A 42 -3.69 3.47 -11.05
CA PRO A 42 -2.71 3.85 -10.02
C PRO A 42 -2.26 2.70 -9.12
N SER A 43 -3.16 1.77 -8.80
CA SER A 43 -2.83 0.60 -7.98
C SER A 43 -1.82 -0.36 -8.62
N ASP A 44 -1.65 -0.32 -9.95
CA ASP A 44 -0.69 -1.17 -10.67
C ASP A 44 0.76 -0.79 -10.38
N ALA A 45 1.00 0.39 -9.80
CA ALA A 45 2.31 0.76 -9.28
C ALA A 45 2.71 -0.10 -8.08
N ILE A 46 1.76 -0.76 -7.40
CA ILE A 46 2.02 -1.69 -6.30
C ILE A 46 2.07 -3.11 -6.88
N THR A 47 3.24 -3.73 -6.85
CA THR A 47 3.48 -5.05 -7.47
C THR A 47 3.23 -6.20 -6.51
N ASN A 48 3.51 -6.00 -5.22
CA ASN A 48 3.23 -6.97 -4.18
C ASN A 48 2.95 -6.27 -2.84
N ALA A 49 2.20 -6.93 -1.98
CA ALA A 49 2.06 -6.54 -0.59
C ALA A 49 1.86 -7.81 0.25
N GLU A 50 2.42 -7.83 1.45
CA GLU A 50 2.27 -8.95 2.38
C GLU A 50 2.13 -8.42 3.80
N LEU A 51 1.20 -8.98 4.54
CA LEU A 51 1.04 -8.72 5.97
C LEU A 51 1.52 -9.94 6.76
N ASN A 52 2.43 -9.71 7.72
CA ASN A 52 2.88 -10.72 8.66
C ASN A 52 2.84 -10.15 10.08
N ASP A 53 2.00 -10.73 10.96
CA ASP A 53 1.74 -10.32 12.35
C ASP A 53 1.53 -8.80 12.55
N LYS A 54 2.62 -8.03 12.59
CA LYS A 54 2.65 -6.58 12.83
C LYS A 54 3.51 -5.82 11.82
N GLU A 55 3.88 -6.44 10.70
CA GLU A 55 4.69 -5.83 9.67
C GLU A 55 3.98 -5.93 8.32
N LEU A 56 3.81 -4.78 7.68
CA LEU A 56 3.35 -4.68 6.31
C LEU A 56 4.57 -4.49 5.40
N MET A 57 4.77 -5.42 4.47
CA MET A 57 5.72 -5.30 3.39
C MET A 57 4.99 -4.84 2.13
N ILE A 58 5.57 -3.89 1.40
CA ILE A 58 5.10 -3.51 0.06
C ILE A 58 6.26 -3.50 -0.93
N GLU A 59 5.97 -3.94 -2.15
CA GLU A 59 6.81 -3.77 -3.33
C GLU A 59 6.07 -2.88 -4.33
N TYR A 60 6.78 -1.90 -4.88
CA TYR A 60 6.19 -0.91 -5.77
C TYR A 60 7.21 -0.32 -6.75
N TYR A 61 6.71 0.29 -7.82
CA TYR A 61 7.49 1.09 -8.75
C TYR A 61 7.46 2.57 -8.36
N GLU A 62 8.63 3.21 -8.36
CA GLU A 62 8.82 4.64 -8.06
C GLU A 62 9.25 5.43 -9.30
N GLY A 63 8.63 6.60 -9.49
CA GLY A 63 8.98 7.57 -10.53
C GLY A 63 8.62 7.12 -11.95
N THR A 64 8.99 7.93 -12.95
CA THR A 64 8.71 7.64 -14.37
C THR A 64 9.57 6.51 -14.94
N GLU A 65 10.66 6.17 -14.26
CA GLU A 65 11.60 5.12 -14.66
C GLU A 65 11.25 3.74 -14.10
N PHE A 66 10.11 3.63 -13.38
CA PHE A 66 9.64 2.37 -12.78
C PHE A 66 10.71 1.69 -11.91
N LEU A 67 11.33 2.46 -11.01
CA LEU A 67 12.35 1.92 -10.12
C LEU A 67 11.71 1.00 -9.08
N GLU A 68 12.14 -0.25 -9.00
CA GLU A 68 11.64 -1.20 -8.00
C GLU A 68 12.07 -0.78 -6.59
N LYS A 69 11.10 -0.73 -5.69
CA LYS A 69 11.27 -0.45 -4.27
C LYS A 69 10.60 -1.53 -3.44
N LYS A 70 11.21 -1.80 -2.29
CA LYS A 70 10.67 -2.66 -1.24
C LYS A 70 10.77 -1.96 0.09
N GLU A 71 9.67 -1.81 0.79
CA GLU A 71 9.61 -1.19 2.11
C GLU A 71 8.86 -2.07 3.11
N TYR A 72 9.27 -1.97 4.37
CA TYR A 72 8.66 -2.67 5.51
C TYR A 72 8.16 -1.64 6.51
N PHE A 73 6.96 -1.86 7.02
CA PHE A 73 6.29 -0.97 7.93
C PHE A 73 5.81 -1.73 9.15
N THR A 74 6.40 -1.45 10.30
CA THR A 74 5.83 -1.88 11.58
C THR A 74 4.49 -1.15 11.82
N LEU A 75 3.50 -1.92 12.24
CA LEU A 75 2.15 -1.50 12.59
C LEU A 75 2.07 -1.47 14.13
N GLU A 76 1.69 -0.32 14.69
CA GLU A 76 1.56 -0.11 16.15
C GLU A 76 0.16 -0.46 16.67
#